data_AF-A0A426XC37-F1
#
_entry.id   AF-A0A426XC37-F1
#
_cell.length_a   1.000
_cell.length_b   1.000
_cell.length_c   1.000
_cell.angle_alpha   90.00
_cell.angle_beta   90.00
_cell.angle_gamma   90.00
#
_symmetry.space_group_name_H-M   'P 1'
#
loop_
_entity.id
_entity.type
_entity.pdbx_description
1 polymer ?
#
loop_
_entity_poly.entity_id
_entity_poly.type
_entity_poly.pdbx_seq_one_letter_code
_entity_poly.pdbx_strand_id
1 'polypeptide(L)'
;QPSWIILLSSLGFLTLLRAAIAPLIWVYSAFLRPGKDLKSFYGSWALVTGATDGIGKAIALQLAHRGLHLVLVGRNPAKLKQVADGIKATHTATMVKPVIVDLATDTAEWIDRLEAEIEGLDVGVLVNSAGTTYPHAMFFHEVEEELWRSIVRVNVEATTRVTRAVLPGMLRRRRGAVVNIGSASSAVLPSFPFSAVYAASKA
;
A
#
# COMPACT_ATOMS: atom_id res chain seq x y z
N GLN A 1 24.36 -44.99 -26.85
CA GLN A 1 23.16 -44.64 -26.06
C GLN A 1 22.21 -43.89 -26.98
N PRO A 2 20.90 -44.21 -27.01
CA PRO A 2 19.94 -43.52 -27.85
C PRO A 2 19.87 -42.02 -27.49
N SER A 3 19.86 -41.14 -28.48
CA SER A 3 19.81 -39.68 -28.31
C SER A 3 18.57 -39.21 -27.52
N TRP A 4 17.46 -39.93 -27.63
CA TRP A 4 16.22 -39.63 -26.91
C TRP A 4 16.32 -39.84 -25.39
N ILE A 5 17.14 -40.79 -24.92
CA ILE A 5 17.38 -41.00 -23.48
C ILE A 5 18.15 -39.82 -22.89
N ILE A 6 19.16 -39.33 -23.61
CA ILE A 6 19.95 -38.17 -23.19
C ILE A 6 19.06 -36.93 -23.12
N LEU A 7 18.16 -36.75 -24.10
CA LEU A 7 17.19 -35.65 -24.12
C LEU A 7 16.25 -35.70 -22.91
N LEU A 8 15.61 -36.85 -22.65
CA LEU A 8 14.67 -37.01 -21.54
C LEU A 8 15.35 -36.87 -20.17
N SER A 9 16.53 -37.46 -19.99
CA SER A 9 17.31 -37.32 -18.76
C SER A 9 17.76 -35.88 -18.53
N SER A 10 18.15 -35.15 -19.57
CA SER A 10 18.49 -33.73 -19.47
C SER A 10 17.29 -32.88 -19.07
N LEU A 11 16.11 -33.14 -19.66
CA LEU A 11 14.87 -32.46 -19.32
C LEU A 11 14.45 -32.76 -17.86
N GLY A 12 14.55 -34.02 -17.44
CA GLY A 12 14.28 -34.45 -16.06
C GLY A 12 15.22 -33.76 -15.06
N PHE A 13 16.52 -33.73 -15.36
CA PHE A 13 17.52 -33.07 -14.54
C PHE A 13 17.26 -31.56 -14.42
N LEU A 14 16.96 -30.85 -15.52
CA LEU A 14 16.62 -29.43 -15.48
C LEU A 14 15.35 -29.16 -14.65
N THR A 15 14.37 -30.06 -14.71
CA THR A 15 13.12 -29.94 -13.95
C THR A 15 13.37 -30.13 -12.45
N LEU A 16 14.14 -31.15 -12.08
CA LEU A 16 14.55 -31.40 -10.69
C LEU A 16 15.42 -30.27 -10.13
N LEU A 17 16.37 -29.78 -10.93
CA LEU A 17 17.22 -28.66 -10.56
C LEU A 17 16.38 -27.39 -10.30
N ARG A 18 15.41 -27.08 -11.16
CA ARG A 18 14.49 -25.97 -10.95
C ARG A 18 13.64 -26.15 -9.69
N ALA A 19 13.13 -27.36 -9.46
CA ALA A 19 12.35 -27.70 -8.27
C ALA A 19 13.17 -27.60 -6.98
N ALA A 20 14.48 -27.88 -7.03
CA ALA A 20 15.39 -27.74 -5.90
C ALA A 20 15.80 -26.27 -5.65
N ILE A 21 16.01 -25.48 -6.71
CA ILE A 21 16.43 -24.08 -6.61
C ILE A 21 15.29 -23.18 -6.11
N ALA A 22 14.04 -23.41 -6.54
CA ALA A 22 12.90 -22.58 -6.17
C ALA A 22 12.68 -22.42 -4.64
N PRO A 23 12.65 -23.49 -3.82
CA PRO A 23 12.52 -23.36 -2.37
C PRO A 23 13.74 -22.69 -1.75
N LEU A 24 14.96 -22.91 -2.29
CA LEU A 24 16.16 -22.23 -1.80
C LEU A 24 16.11 -20.72 -2.05
N ILE A 25 15.66 -20.30 -3.24
CA ILE A 25 15.44 -18.88 -3.55
C ILE A 25 14.35 -18.31 -2.63
N TRP A 26 13.27 -19.04 -2.39
CA TRP A 26 12.21 -18.61 -1.48
C TRP A 26 12.71 -18.45 -0.05
N VAL A 27 13.44 -19.43 0.49
CA VAL A 27 14.06 -19.36 1.84
C VAL A 27 15.01 -18.17 1.93
N TYR A 28 15.89 -17.99 0.95
CA TYR A 28 16.79 -16.85 0.91
C TYR A 28 16.00 -15.52 0.90
N SER A 29 14.97 -15.43 0.07
CA SER A 29 14.17 -14.21 -0.09
C SER A 29 13.31 -13.89 1.13
N ALA A 30 12.82 -14.92 1.82
CA ALA A 30 11.95 -14.78 2.99
C ALA A 30 12.73 -14.49 4.28
N PHE A 31 13.91 -15.08 4.45
CA PHE A 31 14.62 -15.07 5.74
C PHE A 31 16.00 -14.41 5.72
N LEU A 32 16.73 -14.47 4.60
CA LEU A 32 18.15 -14.09 4.57
C LEU A 32 18.42 -12.80 3.78
N ARG A 33 17.52 -12.39 2.89
CA ARG A 33 17.70 -11.22 2.03
C ARG A 33 17.67 -9.94 2.87
N PRO A 34 18.76 -9.14 2.89
CA PRO A 34 18.77 -7.88 3.62
C PRO A 34 17.77 -6.89 3.04
N GLY A 35 17.17 -6.08 3.91
CA GLY A 35 16.28 -5.00 3.51
C GLY A 35 17.02 -3.96 2.67
N LYS A 36 16.35 -3.40 1.67
CA LYS A 36 16.87 -2.24 0.93
C LYS A 36 16.76 -0.99 1.79
N ASP A 37 17.76 -0.11 1.71
CA ASP A 37 17.58 1.26 2.16
C ASP A 37 16.58 1.96 1.24
N LEU A 38 15.38 2.19 1.77
CA LEU A 38 14.26 2.72 1.00
C LEU A 38 14.52 4.16 0.54
N LYS A 39 15.25 4.95 1.34
CA LYS A 39 15.51 6.37 1.05
C LYS A 39 16.40 6.53 -0.18
N SER A 40 17.53 5.84 -0.21
CA SER A 40 18.43 5.87 -1.37
C SER A 40 17.80 5.20 -2.60
N PHE A 41 17.07 4.10 -2.42
CA PHE A 41 16.58 3.30 -3.53
C PHE A 41 15.32 3.87 -4.20
N TYR A 42 14.35 4.38 -3.43
CA TYR A 42 13.06 4.82 -3.97
C TYR A 42 12.86 6.34 -3.91
N GLY A 43 13.31 7.00 -2.85
CA GLY A 43 13.16 8.44 -2.66
C GLY A 43 13.06 8.83 -1.19
N SER A 44 13.26 10.12 -0.93
CA SER A 44 13.35 10.67 0.42
C SER A 44 12.01 10.82 1.13
N TRP A 45 10.89 10.84 0.40
CA TRP A 45 9.55 10.97 0.96
C TRP A 45 8.71 9.71 0.76
N ALA A 46 7.88 9.41 1.75
CA ALA A 46 6.79 8.46 1.65
C ALA A 46 5.44 9.12 1.90
N LEU A 47 4.43 8.75 1.12
CA LEU A 47 3.04 9.13 1.33
C LEU A 47 2.28 7.94 1.91
N VAL A 48 1.61 8.14 3.04
CA VAL A 48 0.81 7.10 3.69
C VAL A 48 -0.64 7.60 3.84
N THR A 49 -1.58 6.93 3.18
CA THR A 49 -3.02 7.17 3.38
C THR A 49 -3.54 6.36 4.57
N GLY A 50 -4.52 6.87 5.29
CA GLY A 50 -5.03 6.21 6.50
C GLY A 50 -4.02 6.21 7.66
N ALA A 51 -3.15 7.22 7.72
CA ALA A 51 -2.02 7.27 8.65
C ALA A 51 -2.37 7.56 10.13
N THR A 52 -3.66 7.76 10.44
CA THR A 52 -4.09 8.18 11.78
C THR A 52 -4.19 7.03 12.78
N ASP A 53 -4.33 5.79 12.32
CA ASP A 53 -4.54 4.63 13.20
C ASP A 53 -4.06 3.33 12.55
N GLY A 54 -4.07 2.24 13.33
CA GLY A 54 -3.87 0.87 12.86
C GLY A 54 -2.62 0.66 12.00
N ILE A 55 -2.79 -0.06 10.89
CA ILE A 55 -1.71 -0.46 9.96
C ILE A 55 -1.02 0.77 9.36
N GLY A 56 -1.77 1.77 8.90
CA GLY A 56 -1.21 2.97 8.28
C GLY A 56 -0.31 3.75 9.25
N LYS A 57 -0.75 3.94 10.50
CA LYS A 57 0.06 4.57 11.55
C LYS A 57 1.33 3.77 11.84
N ALA A 58 1.22 2.45 11.98
CA ALA A 58 2.37 1.59 12.25
C ALA A 58 3.40 1.66 11.11
N ILE A 59 2.95 1.60 9.85
CA ILE A 59 3.82 1.74 8.68
C ILE A 59 4.48 3.12 8.64
N ALA A 60 3.75 4.20 8.91
CA ALA A 60 4.30 5.55 8.96
C ALA A 60 5.43 5.67 9.99
N LEU A 61 5.24 5.13 11.20
CA LEU A 61 6.27 5.11 12.24
C LEU A 61 7.51 4.33 11.80
N GLN A 62 7.34 3.17 11.16
CA GLN A 62 8.45 2.36 10.65
C GLN A 62 9.20 3.07 9.50
N LEU A 63 8.50 3.78 8.62
CA LEU A 63 9.12 4.56 7.55
C LEU A 63 9.93 5.75 8.11
N ALA A 64 9.43 6.43 9.15
CA ALA A 64 10.21 7.45 9.88
C ALA A 64 11.48 6.85 10.50
N HIS A 65 11.40 5.67 11.12
CA HIS A 65 12.56 4.97 11.68
C HIS A 65 13.59 4.58 10.59
N ARG A 66 13.15 4.43 9.34
CA ARG A 66 14.03 4.22 8.18
C ARG A 66 14.52 5.53 7.54
N GLY A 67 14.25 6.68 8.15
CA GLY A 67 14.78 7.99 7.76
C GLY A 67 14.05 8.67 6.60
N LEU A 68 12.85 8.21 6.23
CA LEU A 68 12.01 8.87 5.23
C LEU A 68 11.23 10.02 5.85
N HIS A 69 11.07 11.09 5.08
CA HIS A 69 10.10 12.14 5.32
C HIS A 69 8.69 11.66 4.97
N LEU A 70 7.67 12.22 5.59
CA LEU A 70 6.32 11.66 5.52
C LEU A 70 5.27 12.67 5.11
N VAL A 71 4.47 12.32 4.11
CA VAL A 71 3.17 12.92 3.85
C VAL A 71 2.12 12.00 4.46
N LEU A 72 1.45 12.45 5.51
CA LEU A 72 0.46 11.66 6.25
C LEU A 72 -0.93 12.12 5.87
N VAL A 73 -1.72 11.25 5.25
CA VAL A 73 -3.07 11.58 4.79
C VAL A 73 -4.11 10.95 5.71
N GLY A 74 -5.07 11.74 6.18
CA GLY A 74 -6.18 11.25 6.98
C GLY A 74 -7.23 12.31 7.29
N ARG A 75 -8.43 11.87 7.70
CA ARG A 75 -9.59 12.75 7.88
C ARG A 75 -9.73 13.40 9.25
N ASN A 76 -9.13 12.84 10.30
CA ASN A 76 -9.24 13.36 11.67
C ASN A 76 -8.02 14.26 12.00
N PRO A 77 -8.20 15.59 12.13
CA PRO A 77 -7.09 16.52 12.37
C PRO A 77 -6.32 16.25 13.66
N ALA A 78 -7.04 15.96 14.75
CA ALA A 78 -6.45 15.75 16.06
C ALA A 78 -5.58 14.50 16.10
N LYS A 79 -6.10 13.36 15.59
CA LYS A 79 -5.32 12.12 15.49
C LYS A 79 -4.13 12.27 14.55
N LEU A 80 -4.30 12.93 13.41
CA LEU A 80 -3.23 13.13 12.44
C LEU A 80 -2.10 14.00 13.01
N LYS A 81 -2.46 15.08 13.72
CA LYS A 81 -1.52 15.94 14.44
C LYS A 81 -0.75 15.15 15.50
N GLN A 82 -1.46 14.34 16.30
CA GLN A 82 -0.83 13.51 17.33
C GLN A 82 0.22 12.56 16.74
N VAL A 83 -0.08 11.90 15.62
CA VAL A 83 0.87 11.02 14.92
C VAL A 83 2.08 11.81 14.38
N ALA A 84 1.82 12.95 13.73
CA ALA A 84 2.88 13.79 13.19
C ALA A 84 3.83 14.33 14.28
N ASP A 85 3.27 14.80 15.40
CA ASP A 85 4.05 15.32 16.53
C ASP A 85 4.85 14.20 17.20
N GLY A 86 4.26 13.01 17.38
CA GLY A 86 4.97 11.85 17.94
C GLY A 86 6.15 11.40 17.07
N ILE A 87 5.98 11.44 15.74
CA ILE A 87 7.08 11.15 14.81
C ILE A 87 8.18 12.20 14.93
N LYS A 88 7.83 13.49 14.91
CA LYS A 88 8.80 14.60 15.03
C LYS A 88 9.56 14.57 16.36
N ALA A 89 8.90 14.21 17.46
CA ALA A 89 9.52 14.10 18.77
C ALA A 89 10.57 12.98 18.84
N THR A 90 10.32 11.86 18.15
CA THR A 90 11.22 10.68 18.17
C THR A 90 12.27 10.73 17.06
N HIS A 91 11.97 11.39 15.94
CA HIS A 91 12.81 11.47 14.74
C HIS A 91 12.95 12.93 14.30
N THR A 92 13.77 13.70 15.02
CA THR A 92 13.88 15.17 14.86
C THR A 92 14.29 15.64 13.46
N ALA A 93 15.04 14.83 12.71
CA ALA A 93 15.42 15.12 11.33
C ALA A 93 14.30 14.81 10.30
N THR A 94 13.20 14.19 10.73
CA THR A 94 12.11 13.78 9.84
C THR A 94 11.11 14.92 9.65
N MET A 95 11.03 15.44 8.43
CA MET A 95 9.93 16.30 8.00
C MET A 95 8.63 15.49 7.88
N VAL A 96 7.54 16.03 8.44
CA VAL A 96 6.21 15.43 8.35
C VAL A 96 5.20 16.49 7.90
N LYS A 97 4.50 16.21 6.80
CA LYS A 97 3.41 17.01 6.20
C LYS A 97 2.07 16.31 6.43
N PRO A 98 1.26 16.74 7.41
CA PRO A 98 -0.10 16.22 7.58
C PRO A 98 -1.05 16.83 6.53
N VAL A 99 -1.74 15.98 5.78
CA VAL A 99 -2.75 16.36 4.78
C VAL A 99 -4.12 15.90 5.26
N ILE A 100 -4.96 16.86 5.62
CA ILE A 100 -6.30 16.59 6.16
C ILE A 100 -7.29 16.55 5.01
N VAL A 101 -7.78 15.37 4.68
CA VAL A 101 -8.78 15.14 3.63
C VAL A 101 -9.67 13.97 4.00
N ASP A 102 -10.93 14.00 3.58
CA ASP A 102 -11.81 12.84 3.58
C ASP A 102 -11.83 12.23 2.19
N LEU A 103 -11.46 10.95 2.09
CA LEU A 103 -11.38 10.23 0.82
C LEU A 103 -12.77 9.70 0.38
N ALA A 104 -13.80 9.84 1.22
CA ALA A 104 -15.17 9.46 0.90
C ALA A 104 -15.99 10.59 0.23
N THR A 105 -15.52 11.84 0.32
CA THR A 105 -16.22 13.02 -0.22
C THR A 105 -15.94 13.21 -1.71
N ASP A 106 -16.54 14.26 -2.30
CA ASP A 106 -16.29 14.62 -3.69
C ASP A 106 -14.80 14.84 -3.97
N THR A 107 -14.38 14.47 -5.17
CA THR A 107 -13.04 14.01 -5.43
C THR A 107 -12.09 15.11 -5.89
N ALA A 108 -12.61 16.17 -6.52
CA ALA A 108 -11.79 17.25 -7.06
C ALA A 108 -11.06 18.03 -5.95
N GLU A 109 -11.74 18.36 -4.86
CA GLU A 109 -11.16 19.22 -3.83
C GLU A 109 -9.98 18.55 -3.10
N TRP A 110 -10.14 17.30 -2.69
CA TRP A 110 -9.09 16.63 -1.93
C TRP A 110 -7.91 16.20 -2.80
N ILE A 111 -8.13 15.88 -4.08
CA ILE A 111 -7.03 15.49 -4.97
C ILE A 111 -6.16 16.70 -5.30
N ASP A 112 -6.76 17.86 -5.59
CA ASP A 112 -6.03 19.10 -5.88
C ASP A 112 -5.17 19.51 -4.67
N ARG A 113 -5.75 19.41 -3.47
CA ARG A 113 -5.02 19.64 -2.22
C ARG A 113 -3.86 18.67 -2.04
N LEU A 114 -4.07 17.39 -2.32
CA LEU A 114 -3.00 16.38 -2.20
C LEU A 114 -1.88 16.65 -3.20
N GLU A 115 -2.21 16.96 -4.45
CA GLU A 115 -1.26 17.26 -5.51
C GLU A 115 -0.40 18.47 -5.17
N ALA A 116 -1.01 19.54 -4.67
CA ALA A 116 -0.28 20.72 -4.18
C ALA A 116 0.68 20.38 -3.02
N GLU A 117 0.27 19.51 -2.09
CA GLU A 117 1.10 19.14 -0.95
C GLU A 117 2.29 18.25 -1.31
N ILE A 118 2.19 17.47 -2.38
CA ILE A 118 3.27 16.61 -2.87
C ILE A 118 4.12 17.26 -3.97
N GLU A 119 3.74 18.43 -4.45
CA GLU A 119 4.48 19.15 -5.48
C GLU A 119 5.93 19.41 -5.04
N GLY A 120 6.87 19.17 -5.94
CA GLY A 120 8.31 19.30 -5.66
C GLY A 120 8.91 18.22 -4.75
N LEU A 121 8.10 17.36 -4.12
CA LEU A 121 8.61 16.31 -3.24
C LEU A 121 9.14 15.09 -4.03
N ASP A 122 10.24 14.52 -3.53
CA ASP A 122 10.78 13.24 -4.00
C ASP A 122 10.03 12.07 -3.35
N VAL A 123 8.73 11.98 -3.64
CA VAL A 123 7.87 10.87 -3.17
C VAL A 123 8.30 9.59 -3.87
N GLY A 124 9.00 8.74 -3.13
CA GLY A 124 9.53 7.46 -3.59
C GLY A 124 8.67 6.27 -3.19
N VAL A 125 7.95 6.38 -2.06
CA VAL A 125 7.12 5.31 -1.53
C VAL A 125 5.68 5.80 -1.36
N LEU A 126 4.72 5.09 -1.94
CA LEU A 126 3.30 5.29 -1.67
C LEU A 126 2.76 4.06 -0.92
N VAL A 127 2.06 4.30 0.18
CA VAL A 127 1.31 3.28 0.92
C VAL A 127 -0.17 3.67 0.92
N ASN A 128 -0.95 2.99 0.09
CA ASN A 128 -2.41 3.08 0.09
C ASN A 128 -2.96 2.20 1.22
N SER A 129 -3.00 2.73 2.44
CA SER A 129 -3.52 2.04 3.63
C SER A 129 -4.89 2.55 4.09
N ALA A 130 -5.40 3.64 3.52
CA ALA A 130 -6.80 4.04 3.75
C ALA A 130 -7.74 2.92 3.28
N GLY A 131 -8.72 2.62 4.11
CA GLY A 131 -9.76 1.66 3.79
C GLY A 131 -10.91 1.77 4.77
N THR A 132 -12.12 1.45 4.30
CA THR A 132 -13.31 1.36 5.14
C THR A 132 -14.07 0.07 4.82
N THR A 133 -14.83 -0.40 5.80
CA THR A 133 -15.67 -1.59 5.72
C THR A 133 -17.02 -1.29 6.38
N TYR A 134 -17.86 -2.31 6.46
CA TYR A 134 -19.18 -2.25 7.06
C TYR A 134 -19.06 -2.00 8.58
N PRO A 135 -20.02 -1.30 9.19
CA PRO A 135 -20.03 -1.09 10.65
C PRO A 135 -20.28 -2.38 11.44
N HIS A 136 -21.01 -3.33 10.85
CA HIS A 136 -21.27 -4.67 11.37
C HIS A 136 -21.59 -5.63 10.20
N ALA A 137 -21.82 -6.91 10.50
CA ALA A 137 -22.29 -7.87 9.51
C ALA A 137 -23.65 -7.43 8.94
N MET A 138 -23.78 -7.35 7.61
CA MET A 138 -25.02 -6.99 6.92
C MET A 138 -25.16 -7.77 5.62
N PHE A 139 -26.36 -8.23 5.32
CA PHE A 139 -26.68 -8.72 3.98
C PHE A 139 -26.68 -7.58 2.98
N PHE A 140 -26.34 -7.87 1.72
CA PHE A 140 -26.21 -6.84 0.69
C PHE A 140 -27.48 -5.99 0.49
N HIS A 141 -28.67 -6.57 0.61
CA HIS A 141 -29.94 -5.85 0.46
C HIS A 141 -30.23 -4.86 1.59
N GLU A 142 -29.50 -4.94 2.71
CA GLU A 142 -29.60 -4.03 3.86
C GLU A 142 -28.63 -2.85 3.72
N VAL A 143 -27.72 -2.88 2.75
CA VAL A 143 -26.66 -1.88 2.60
C VAL A 143 -27.20 -0.65 1.90
N GLU A 144 -27.28 0.44 2.64
CA GLU A 144 -27.69 1.74 2.10
C GLU A 144 -26.75 2.23 1.01
N GLU A 145 -27.30 3.04 0.09
CA GLU A 145 -26.57 3.53 -1.07
C GLU A 145 -25.34 4.36 -0.68
N GLU A 146 -25.49 5.22 0.30
CA GLU A 146 -24.41 6.06 0.81
C GLU A 146 -23.26 5.23 1.37
N LEU A 147 -23.58 4.16 2.11
CA LEU A 147 -22.57 3.28 2.70
C LEU A 147 -21.76 2.56 1.63
N TRP A 148 -22.39 1.87 0.67
CA TRP A 148 -21.62 1.14 -0.34
C TRP A 148 -20.81 2.09 -1.24
N ARG A 149 -21.35 3.26 -1.59
CA ARG A 149 -20.62 4.28 -2.36
C ARG A 149 -19.40 4.77 -1.61
N SER A 150 -19.52 5.01 -0.30
CA SER A 150 -18.38 5.43 0.54
C SER A 150 -17.27 4.36 0.56
N ILE A 151 -17.63 3.07 0.63
CA ILE A 151 -16.67 1.95 0.58
C ILE A 151 -15.93 1.93 -0.75
N VAL A 152 -16.64 2.05 -1.87
CA VAL A 152 -16.04 2.06 -3.21
C VAL A 152 -15.14 3.28 -3.41
N ARG A 153 -15.58 4.47 -2.99
CA ARG A 153 -14.79 5.70 -3.09
C ARG A 153 -13.46 5.59 -2.34
N VAL A 154 -13.50 5.15 -1.08
CA VAL A 154 -12.29 5.04 -0.26
C VAL A 154 -11.38 3.90 -0.71
N ASN A 155 -11.93 2.71 -0.95
CA ASN A 155 -11.11 1.52 -1.19
C ASN A 155 -10.57 1.44 -2.62
N VAL A 156 -11.35 1.92 -3.60
CA VAL A 156 -11.02 1.81 -5.03
C VAL A 156 -10.61 3.16 -5.59
N GLU A 157 -11.53 4.13 -5.62
CA GLU A 157 -11.30 5.40 -6.32
C GLU A 157 -10.13 6.19 -5.72
N ALA A 158 -10.08 6.34 -4.40
CA ALA A 158 -9.02 7.06 -3.73
C ALA A 158 -7.65 6.37 -3.95
N THR A 159 -7.59 5.04 -3.85
CA THR A 159 -6.38 4.26 -4.16
C THR A 159 -5.89 4.55 -5.59
N THR A 160 -6.78 4.53 -6.58
CA THR A 160 -6.44 4.83 -7.98
C THR A 160 -5.93 6.25 -8.14
N ARG A 161 -6.61 7.23 -7.55
CA ARG A 161 -6.29 8.66 -7.75
C ARG A 161 -5.04 9.09 -7.02
N VAL A 162 -4.84 8.67 -5.77
CA VAL A 162 -3.59 8.91 -5.04
C VAL A 162 -2.42 8.30 -5.80
N THR A 163 -2.58 7.09 -6.33
CA THR A 163 -1.57 6.44 -7.17
C THR A 163 -1.28 7.25 -8.44
N ARG A 164 -2.31 7.76 -9.12
CA ARG A 164 -2.18 8.63 -10.29
C ARG A 164 -1.45 9.94 -9.96
N ALA A 165 -1.70 10.55 -8.80
CA ALA A 165 -1.06 11.79 -8.38
C ALA A 165 0.46 11.63 -8.17
N VAL A 166 0.91 10.52 -7.58
CA VAL A 166 2.34 10.30 -7.31
C VAL A 166 3.13 9.76 -8.51
N LEU A 167 2.46 9.07 -9.44
CA LEU A 167 3.09 8.32 -10.54
C LEU A 167 3.99 9.18 -11.44
N PRO A 168 3.58 10.40 -11.87
CA PRO A 168 4.39 11.22 -12.76
C PRO A 168 5.80 11.50 -12.21
N GLY A 169 5.90 11.77 -10.89
CA GLY A 169 7.19 11.98 -10.23
C GLY A 169 8.05 10.71 -10.23
N MET A 170 7.46 9.57 -9.87
CA MET A 170 8.16 8.28 -9.85
C MET A 170 8.68 7.87 -11.23
N LEU A 171 7.86 8.06 -12.27
CA LEU A 171 8.21 7.74 -13.66
C LEU A 171 9.36 8.62 -14.17
N ARG A 172 9.33 9.93 -13.93
CA ARG A 172 10.42 10.85 -14.32
C ARG A 172 11.75 10.44 -13.69
N ARG A 173 11.73 9.99 -12.43
CA ARG A 173 12.93 9.55 -11.70
C ARG A 173 13.30 8.08 -11.97
N ARG A 174 12.46 7.33 -12.69
CA ARG A 174 12.58 5.89 -12.93
C ARG A 174 12.77 5.05 -11.66
N ARG A 175 12.20 5.52 -10.55
CA ARG A 175 12.21 4.83 -9.26
C ARG A 175 10.95 5.17 -8.48
N GLY A 176 10.42 4.17 -7.79
CA GLY A 176 9.27 4.31 -6.92
C GLY A 176 8.74 2.95 -6.48
N ALA A 177 8.02 2.93 -5.37
CA ALA A 177 7.32 1.75 -4.87
C ALA A 177 5.91 2.15 -4.45
N VAL A 178 4.92 1.38 -4.91
CA VAL A 178 3.52 1.52 -4.50
C VAL A 178 3.11 0.26 -3.76
N VAL A 179 2.58 0.42 -2.55
CA VAL A 179 2.09 -0.65 -1.69
C VAL A 179 0.61 -0.42 -1.45
N ASN A 180 -0.22 -1.37 -1.89
CA ASN A 180 -1.67 -1.34 -1.67
C ASN A 180 -2.03 -2.33 -0.56
N ILE A 181 -2.74 -1.86 0.47
CA ILE A 181 -3.22 -2.74 1.54
C ILE A 181 -4.50 -3.44 1.07
N GLY A 182 -4.33 -4.69 0.67
CA GLY A 182 -5.41 -5.62 0.32
C GLY A 182 -6.07 -6.25 1.55
N SER A 183 -6.72 -7.39 1.35
CA SER A 183 -7.37 -8.17 2.40
C SER A 183 -7.35 -9.65 2.04
N ALA A 184 -7.34 -10.55 3.03
CA ALA A 184 -7.56 -11.98 2.79
C ALA A 184 -8.91 -12.25 2.09
N SER A 185 -9.84 -11.28 2.16
CA SER A 185 -11.13 -11.38 1.50
C SER A 185 -11.09 -11.42 -0.02
N SER A 186 -9.97 -11.05 -0.64
CA SER A 186 -9.81 -11.11 -2.09
C SER A 186 -9.08 -12.33 -2.62
N ALA A 187 -8.32 -13.02 -1.76
CA ALA A 187 -7.39 -14.06 -2.22
C ALA A 187 -7.56 -15.42 -1.52
N VAL A 188 -8.16 -15.47 -0.33
CA VAL A 188 -8.12 -16.68 0.52
C VAL A 188 -9.50 -17.29 0.73
N LEU A 189 -10.53 -16.47 0.93
CA LEU A 189 -11.85 -16.92 1.31
C LEU A 189 -12.84 -16.78 0.15
N PRO A 190 -13.62 -17.83 -0.17
CA PRO A 190 -14.45 -17.85 -1.37
C PRO A 190 -15.72 -16.98 -1.28
N SER A 191 -16.12 -16.54 -0.07
CA SER A 191 -17.35 -15.77 0.11
C SER A 191 -17.34 -14.92 1.38
N PHE A 192 -17.93 -13.72 1.27
CA PHE A 192 -18.17 -12.77 2.37
C PHE A 192 -19.62 -12.27 2.31
N PRO A 193 -20.61 -13.11 2.65
CA PRO A 193 -22.02 -12.77 2.48
C PRO A 193 -22.45 -11.55 3.29
N PHE A 194 -21.76 -11.27 4.40
CA PHE A 194 -22.06 -10.16 5.30
C PHE A 194 -21.23 -8.88 5.08
N SER A 195 -20.40 -8.86 4.02
CA SER A 195 -19.51 -7.74 3.69
C SER A 195 -19.20 -7.70 2.19
N ALA A 196 -20.22 -7.98 1.37
CA ALA A 196 -20.06 -8.25 -0.06
C ALA A 196 -19.38 -7.10 -0.83
N VAL A 197 -19.78 -5.85 -0.58
CA VAL A 197 -19.18 -4.67 -1.24
C VAL A 197 -17.73 -4.49 -0.82
N TYR A 198 -17.41 -4.73 0.46
CA TYR A 198 -16.04 -4.62 0.94
C TYR A 198 -15.15 -5.66 0.26
N ALA A 199 -15.58 -6.92 0.22
CA ALA A 199 -14.85 -7.99 -0.44
C ALA A 199 -14.64 -7.66 -1.93
N ALA A 200 -15.68 -7.22 -2.63
CA ALA A 200 -15.59 -6.77 -4.03
C ALA A 200 -14.61 -5.60 -4.21
N SER A 201 -14.59 -4.63 -3.28
CA SER A 201 -13.68 -3.47 -3.35
C SER A 201 -12.21 -3.80 -3.09
N LYS A 202 -11.91 -5.02 -2.62
CA LYS A 202 -10.55 -5.51 -2.34
C LYS A 202 -10.10 -6.58 -3.34
N ALA A 203 -10.99 -7.03 -4.23
CA ALA A 203 -10.75 -8.04 -5.26
C ALA A 203 -9.73 -7.59 -6.33
#